data_AF-A0A645IA99-F1
#
_entry.id   AF-A0A645IA99-F1
#
_cell.length_a   1.000
_cell.length_b   1.000
_cell.length_c   1.000
_cell.angle_alpha   90.00
_cell.angle_beta   90.00
_cell.angle_gamma   90.00
#
_symmetry.space_group_name_H-M   'P 1'
#
loop_
_entity.id
_entity.type
_entity.pdbx_description
1 polymer ?
#
loop_
_entity_poly.entity_id
_entity_poly.type
_entity_poly.pdbx_seq_one_letter_code
_entity_poly.pdbx_strand_id
1 'polypeptide(L)'
;MLRATGKNLFYHTIPYAEGKKYYEIDFIITQKHKISPIEVKSSGYKTHKSLDVFCSKFSGRIMNKYLIYTKDYKTENGVEYIPVYMTMFLNA
;
A
#
# COMPACT_ATOMS: atom_id res chain seq x y z
N MET A 1 3.61 -14.90 -3.02
CA MET A 1 2.88 -14.80 -1.74
C MET A 1 1.43 -14.34 -1.96
N LEU A 2 1.15 -13.06 -2.26
CA LEU A 2 -0.24 -12.55 -2.35
C LEU A 2 -1.08 -13.19 -3.48
N ARG A 3 -0.56 -13.28 -4.71
CA ARG A 3 -1.26 -13.97 -5.81
C ARG A 3 -1.54 -15.44 -5.50
N ALA A 4 -0.57 -16.10 -4.86
CA ALA A 4 -0.69 -17.50 -4.47
C ALA A 4 -1.77 -17.72 -3.39
N THR A 5 -2.07 -16.73 -2.56
CA THR A 5 -3.18 -16.75 -1.61
C THR A 5 -4.50 -16.22 -2.22
N GLY A 6 -4.61 -16.21 -3.55
CA GLY A 6 -5.84 -15.87 -4.28
C GLY A 6 -6.12 -14.38 -4.43
N LYS A 7 -5.21 -13.48 -4.04
CA LYS A 7 -5.44 -12.04 -4.12
C LYS A 7 -5.23 -11.51 -5.53
N ASN A 8 -6.10 -10.60 -5.97
CA ASN A 8 -5.85 -9.78 -7.14
C ASN A 8 -5.01 -8.57 -6.75
N LEU A 9 -4.01 -8.27 -7.58
CA LEU A 9 -3.09 -7.15 -7.39
C LEU A 9 -3.36 -6.14 -8.50
N PHE A 10 -3.67 -4.90 -8.12
CA PHE A 10 -3.96 -3.83 -9.06
C PHE A 10 -2.95 -2.69 -8.89
N TYR A 11 -2.44 -2.18 -10.00
CA TYR A 11 -1.63 -0.97 -10.03
C TYR A 11 -2.52 0.27 -10.19
N HIS A 12 -2.15 1.40 -9.61
CA HIS A 12 -2.90 2.64 -9.76
C HIS A 12 -2.00 3.87 -9.75
N THR A 13 -2.37 4.87 -10.56
CA THR A 13 -1.72 6.17 -10.61
C THR A 13 -2.71 7.30 -10.36
N ILE A 14 -2.24 8.35 -9.69
CA ILE A 14 -2.96 9.61 -9.52
C ILE A 14 -2.11 10.72 -10.15
N PRO A 15 -2.60 11.45 -11.16
CA PRO A 15 -1.82 12.53 -11.76
C PRO A 15 -1.57 13.65 -10.74
N TYR A 16 -0.40 14.27 -10.82
CA TYR A 16 -0.10 15.51 -10.10
C TYR A 16 -0.96 16.65 -10.67
N ALA A 17 -1.20 17.70 -9.87
CA ALA A 17 -1.96 18.86 -10.31
C ALA A 17 -1.29 19.58 -11.49
N GLU A 18 0.05 19.60 -11.51
CA GLU A 18 0.85 20.28 -12.53
C GLU A 18 1.87 19.31 -13.12
N GLY A 19 1.70 18.95 -14.39
CA GLY A 19 2.72 18.25 -15.19
C GLY A 19 2.44 16.77 -15.49
N LYS A 20 3.50 16.06 -15.90
CA LYS A 20 3.45 14.67 -16.40
C LYS A 20 3.79 13.61 -15.34
N LYS A 21 3.86 13.99 -14.06
CA LYS A 21 4.20 13.09 -12.95
C LYS A 21 2.95 12.47 -12.33
N TYR A 22 3.12 11.29 -11.76
CA TYR A 22 2.04 10.53 -11.12
C TYR A 22 2.47 10.09 -9.73
N TYR A 23 1.51 10.08 -8.79
CA TYR A 23 1.62 9.32 -7.56
C TYR A 23 1.27 7.88 -7.91
N GLU A 24 2.19 6.98 -7.64
CA GLU A 24 2.04 5.56 -8.00
C GLU A 24 1.83 4.73 -6.74
N ILE A 25 0.90 3.77 -6.81
CA ILE A 25 0.72 2.74 -5.80
C ILE A 25 1.08 1.41 -6.44
N ASP A 26 2.09 0.74 -5.90
CA ASP A 26 2.62 -0.51 -6.45
C ASP A 26 1.53 -1.57 -6.60
N PHE A 27 0.78 -1.80 -5.50
CA PHE A 27 -0.32 -2.75 -5.50
C PHE A 27 -1.49 -2.27 -4.65
N ILE A 28 -2.70 -2.65 -5.07
CA ILE A 28 -3.91 -2.57 -4.28
C ILE A 28 -4.47 -3.98 -4.17
N ILE A 29 -4.82 -4.38 -2.96
CA ILE A 29 -5.61 -5.58 -2.70
C ILE A 29 -7.01 -5.20 -2.23
N THR A 30 -7.98 -6.04 -2.56
CA THR A 30 -9.40 -5.80 -2.26
C THR A 30 -9.89 -6.75 -1.17
N GLN A 31 -10.78 -6.26 -0.31
CA GLN A 31 -11.56 -7.10 0.60
C GLN A 31 -12.99 -6.58 0.65
N LYS A 32 -13.94 -7.37 0.14
CA LYS A 32 -15.34 -6.97 -0.05
C LYS A 32 -15.43 -5.64 -0.83
N HIS A 33 -15.97 -4.59 -0.21
CA HIS A 33 -16.15 -3.25 -0.80
C HIS A 33 -15.04 -2.26 -0.41
N LYS A 34 -13.98 -2.74 0.24
CA LYS A 34 -12.85 -1.93 0.72
C LYS A 34 -11.55 -2.30 0.01
N ILE A 35 -10.58 -1.40 0.10
CA ILE A 35 -9.27 -1.52 -0.54
C ILE A 35 -8.15 -1.28 0.47
N SER A 36 -7.02 -1.97 0.26
CA SER A 36 -5.78 -1.73 0.99
C SER A 36 -4.65 -1.45 -0.01
N PRO A 37 -4.18 -0.20 -0.12
CA PRO A 37 -2.98 0.11 -0.90
C PRO A 37 -1.73 -0.43 -0.21
N ILE A 38 -0.78 -0.86 -1.04
CA ILE A 38 0.51 -1.41 -0.66
C ILE A 38 1.58 -0.61 -1.40
N GLU A 39 2.48 -0.02 -0.64
CA GLU A 39 3.77 0.51 -1.10
C GLU A 39 4.86 -0.49 -0.77
N VAL A 40 5.80 -0.76 -1.67
CA VAL A 40 6.93 -1.66 -1.45
C VAL A 40 8.24 -0.88 -1.48
N LYS A 41 9.08 -1.06 -0.46
CA LYS A 41 10.39 -0.40 -0.38
C LYS A 41 11.49 -1.40 -0.07
N SER A 42 12.55 -1.37 -0.88
CA SER A 42 13.76 -2.17 -0.65
C SER A 42 14.60 -1.66 0.52
N SER A 43 14.48 -0.37 0.84
CA SER A 43 15.21 0.32 1.91
C SER A 43 14.32 0.63 3.11
N GLY A 44 14.94 1.12 4.19
CA GLY A 44 14.23 1.54 5.41
C GLY A 44 13.63 2.95 5.35
N TYR A 45 13.69 3.66 4.22
CA TYR A 45 13.10 4.99 4.11
C TYR A 45 11.59 4.91 4.22
N LYS A 46 11.03 5.69 5.14
CA LYS A 46 9.60 5.63 5.47
C LYS A 46 8.74 6.59 4.67
N THR A 47 9.29 7.52 3.90
CA THR A 47 8.50 8.51 3.16
C THR A 47 7.61 7.85 2.10
N HIS A 48 6.29 8.07 2.18
CA HIS A 48 5.29 7.42 1.33
C HIS A 48 4.23 8.40 0.80
N LYS A 49 4.67 9.48 0.12
CA LYS A 49 3.77 10.55 -0.33
C LYS A 49 2.65 10.04 -1.26
N SER A 50 2.92 9.09 -2.15
CA SER A 50 1.90 8.50 -3.02
C SER A 50 0.81 7.78 -2.21
N LEU A 51 1.21 7.00 -1.20
CA LEU A 51 0.30 6.32 -0.28
C LEU A 51 -0.59 7.32 0.47
N ASP A 52 -0.02 8.41 0.96
CA ASP A 52 -0.78 9.47 1.65
C ASP A 52 -1.85 10.09 0.76
N VAL A 53 -1.46 10.46 -0.46
CA VAL A 53 -2.36 11.08 -1.44
C VAL A 53 -3.49 10.11 -1.84
N PHE A 54 -3.15 8.85 -2.08
CA PHE A 54 -4.14 7.81 -2.39
C PHE A 54 -5.13 7.62 -1.23
N CYS A 55 -4.62 7.50 -0.01
CA CYS A 55 -5.47 7.28 1.17
C CYS A 55 -6.37 8.47 1.48
N SER A 56 -5.90 9.70 1.22
CA SER A 56 -6.73 10.90 1.35
C SER A 56 -7.86 10.90 0.31
N LYS A 57 -7.52 10.64 -0.97
CA LYS A 57 -8.49 10.63 -2.09
C LYS A 57 -9.58 9.56 -1.95
N PHE A 58 -9.23 8.38 -1.43
CA PHE A 58 -10.13 7.24 -1.31
C PHE A 58 -10.49 6.90 0.14
N SER A 59 -10.41 7.86 1.06
CA SER A 59 -10.52 7.68 2.51
C SER A 59 -11.70 6.80 2.95
N GLY A 60 -12.90 7.01 2.39
CA GLY A 60 -14.08 6.21 2.70
C GLY A 60 -14.02 4.72 2.30
N ARG A 61 -13.04 4.32 1.48
CA ARG A 61 -12.85 2.94 0.99
C ARG A 61 -11.60 2.26 1.55
N ILE A 62 -10.71 3.01 2.21
CA ILE A 62 -9.51 2.43 2.82
C ILE A 62 -9.91 1.51 3.97
N MET A 63 -9.32 0.31 3.97
CA MET A 63 -9.36 -0.61 5.10
C MET A 63 -8.04 -0.54 5.87
N ASN A 64 -6.94 -0.94 5.22
CA ASN A 64 -5.60 -0.91 5.79
C ASN A 64 -4.66 -0.15 4.87
N LYS A 65 -3.54 0.36 5.41
CA LYS A 65 -2.47 1.02 4.64
C LYS A 65 -1.18 0.26 4.88
N TYR A 66 -0.60 -0.31 3.85
CA TYR A 66 0.58 -1.17 3.99
C TYR A 66 1.82 -0.55 3.37
N LEU A 67 2.93 -0.64 4.08
CA LEU A 67 4.26 -0.41 3.55
C LEU A 67 5.08 -1.69 3.77
N ILE A 68 5.35 -2.44 2.71
CA ILE A 68 6.17 -3.65 2.77
C ILE A 68 7.64 -3.25 2.64
N TYR A 69 8.47 -3.70 3.58
CA TYR A 69 9.89 -3.32 3.63
C TYR A 69 10.80 -4.33 4.34
N THR A 70 12.09 -4.01 4.40
CA THR A 70 13.16 -4.88 4.94
C THR A 70 13.44 -4.69 6.43
N LYS A 71 12.60 -3.95 7.16
CA LYS A 71 12.75 -3.70 8.60
C LYS A 71 11.64 -4.36 9.42
N ASP A 72 11.72 -4.21 10.73
CA ASP A 72 10.82 -4.86 11.69
C ASP A 72 9.37 -4.40 11.54
N TYR A 73 8.44 -5.23 12.00
CA TYR A 73 7.03 -4.86 12.02
C TYR A 73 6.80 -3.61 12.90
N LYS A 74 6.05 -2.65 12.38
CA LYS A 74 5.67 -1.43 13.12
C LYS A 74 4.32 -0.93 12.65
N THR A 75 3.58 -0.30 13.54
CA THR A 75 2.43 0.55 13.18
C THR A 75 2.75 2.01 13.53
N GLU A 76 2.53 2.93 12.59
CA GLU A 76 2.80 4.35 12.78
C GLU A 76 1.86 5.17 11.88
N ASN A 77 1.15 6.14 12.47
CA ASN A 77 0.20 7.01 11.76
C ASN A 77 -0.89 6.25 10.97
N GLY A 78 -1.31 5.08 11.47
CA GLY A 78 -2.29 4.21 10.81
C GLY A 78 -1.75 3.50 9.56
N VAL A 79 -0.43 3.47 9.37
CA VAL A 79 0.25 2.65 8.37
C VAL A 79 0.88 1.45 9.08
N GLU A 80 0.62 0.27 8.54
CA GLU A 80 1.29 -0.97 8.94
C GLU A 80 2.52 -1.19 8.08
N TYR A 81 3.66 -1.22 8.74
CA TYR A 81 4.95 -1.48 8.13
C TYR A 81 5.25 -2.97 8.27
N ILE A 82 5.27 -3.66 7.14
CA ILE A 82 5.22 -5.12 7.07
C ILE A 82 6.59 -5.63 6.58
N PRO A 83 7.31 -6.42 7.40
CA PRO A 83 8.49 -7.10 6.93
C PRO A 83 8.16 -7.99 5.72
N VAL A 84 9.03 -8.05 4.71
CA VAL A 84 8.78 -8.81 3.47
C VAL A 84 8.28 -10.24 3.75
N TYR A 85 8.88 -10.95 4.72
CA TYR A 85 8.50 -12.32 5.06
C TYR A 85 7.08 -12.46 5.64
N MET A 86 6.47 -11.39 6.14
CA MET A 86 5.10 -11.37 6.66
C MET A 86 4.06 -11.06 5.58
N THR A 87 4.46 -10.75 4.34
CA THR A 87 3.55 -10.38 3.25
C THR A 87 2.44 -11.41 3.00
N MET A 88 2.70 -12.69 3.26
CA MET A 88 1.69 -13.75 3.09
C MET A 88 0.49 -13.63 4.03
N PHE A 89 0.64 -12.93 5.16
CA PHE A 89 -0.40 -12.74 6.16
C PHE A 89 -1.28 -11.51 5.91
N LEU A 90 -0.99 -10.72 4.87
CA LEU A 90 -1.86 -9.58 4.53
C LEU A 90 -3.23 -10.10 4.12
N ASN A 91 -4.27 -9.67 4.84
CA ASN A 91 -5.65 -10.16 4.78
C ASN A 91 -5.74 -11.70 4.86
N ALA A 92 -5.04 -12.29 5.84
CA ALA A 92 -5.48 -13.51 6.51
C ALA A 92 -6.54 -13.17 7.58
#